data_AF-A0A9X0HUQ2-F1
#
_entry.id   AF-A0A9X0HUQ2-F1
#
_cell.length_a   1.000
_cell.length_b   1.000
_cell.length_c   1.000
_cell.angle_alpha   90.00
_cell.angle_beta   90.00
_cell.angle_gamma   90.00
#
_symmetry.space_group_name_H-M   'P 1'
#
loop_
_entity.id
_entity.type
_entity.pdbx_description
1 polymer ?
#
loop_
_entity_poly.entity_id
_entity_poly.type
_entity_poly.pdbx_seq_one_letter_code
_entity_poly.pdbx_strand_id
1 'polypeptide(L)'
;MRLTNDCYLVTLRFNSGEEHYFRDGQRWTKVTTRGRRMPATAEQVMNHLLPALAGVKPGIEVTVEHRDLDHAAAEALDRLRTANG
;
A
#
# COMPACT_ATOMS: atom_id res chain seq x y z
N MET A 1 -9.65 -6.10 -16.32
CA MET A 1 -9.20 -5.49 -15.06
C MET A 1 -9.73 -6.32 -13.91
N ARG A 2 -8.85 -6.88 -13.08
CA ARG A 2 -9.28 -7.69 -11.93
C ARG A 2 -9.59 -6.77 -10.76
N LEU A 3 -10.76 -6.89 -10.14
CA LEU A 3 -11.15 -6.05 -8.99
C LEU A 3 -10.67 -6.61 -7.65
N THR A 4 -9.76 -7.57 -7.68
CA THR A 4 -9.24 -8.26 -6.49
C THR A 4 -8.16 -7.41 -5.83
N ASN A 5 -8.09 -7.50 -4.50
CA ASN A 5 -7.20 -6.66 -3.70
C ASN A 5 -5.70 -6.85 -3.98
N ASP A 6 -5.30 -7.92 -4.66
CA ASP A 6 -3.92 -8.16 -5.10
C ASP A 6 -3.48 -7.30 -6.30
N CYS A 7 -4.39 -6.53 -6.87
CA CYS A 7 -4.10 -5.64 -7.99
C CYS A 7 -3.75 -4.22 -7.56
N TYR A 8 -3.78 -3.91 -6.26
CA TYR A 8 -3.62 -2.55 -5.76
C TYR A 8 -2.30 -2.34 -5.02
N LEU A 9 -1.67 -1.20 -5.29
CA LEU A 9 -0.66 -0.59 -4.43
C LEU A 9 -1.33 0.57 -3.69
N VAL A 10 -1.30 0.52 -2.36
CA VAL A 10 -1.78 1.60 -1.50
C VAL A 10 -0.56 2.30 -0.93
N THR A 11 -0.44 3.61 -1.18
CA THR A 11 0.65 4.43 -0.65
C THR A 11 0.06 5.49 0.27
N LEU A 12 0.51 5.49 1.53
CA LEU A 12 0.23 6.56 2.48
C LEU A 12 1.49 7.44 2.57
N ARG A 13 1.38 8.69 2.16
CA ARG A 13 2.44 9.67 2.26
C ARG A 13 2.24 10.55 3.48
N PHE A 14 3.29 10.68 4.26
CA PHE A 14 3.42 11.53 5.43
C PHE A 14 4.55 12.52 5.18
N ASN A 15 4.65 13.57 6.01
CA ASN A 15 5.81 14.48 5.97
C ASN A 15 7.15 13.77 6.22
N SER A 16 7.13 12.63 6.91
CA SER A 16 8.32 11.84 7.27
C SER A 16 8.66 10.72 6.28
N GLY A 17 7.94 10.62 5.15
CA GLY A 17 8.14 9.59 4.13
C GLY A 17 6.85 8.86 3.76
N GLU A 18 7.01 7.72 3.11
CA GLU A 18 5.88 6.94 2.58
C GLU A 18 5.82 5.53 3.17
N GLU A 19 4.61 5.04 3.36
CA GLU A 19 4.35 3.64 3.69
C GLU A 19 3.57 3.00 2.55
N HIS A 20 3.90 1.77 2.21
CA HIS A 20 3.21 1.00 1.18
C HIS A 20 2.47 -0.17 1.79
N TYR A 21 1.26 -0.42 1.29
CA TYR A 21 0.48 -1.61 1.59
C TYR A 21 0.11 -2.31 0.28
N PHE A 22 0.35 -3.61 0.23
CA PHE A 22 0.01 -4.43 -0.92
C PHE A 22 -0.27 -5.87 -0.49
N ARG A 23 -1.02 -6.59 -1.32
CA ARG A 23 -1.19 -8.04 -1.13
C ARG A 23 0.04 -8.77 -1.64
N ASP A 24 0.60 -9.64 -0.81
CA ASP A 24 1.68 -10.55 -1.15
C ASP A 24 1.21 -11.98 -0.83
N GLY A 25 0.89 -12.74 -1.88
CA GLY A 25 0.18 -14.01 -1.78
C GLY A 25 -1.11 -13.89 -0.95
N GLN A 26 -1.17 -14.61 0.17
CA GLN A 26 -2.34 -14.69 1.05
C GLN A 26 -2.31 -13.68 2.22
N ARG A 27 -1.37 -12.74 2.23
CA ARG A 27 -1.23 -11.77 3.33
C ARG A 27 -1.11 -10.35 2.80
N TRP A 28 -1.52 -9.38 3.61
CA TRP A 28 -1.16 -8.00 3.35
C TRP A 28 0.23 -7.76 3.92
N THR A 29 1.02 -7.00 3.19
CA THR A 29 2.35 -6.58 3.60
C THR A 29 2.35 -5.07 3.68
N LYS A 30 2.81 -4.56 4.82
CA LYS A 30 3.17 -3.17 5.03
C LYS A 30 4.67 -3.02 4.84
N VAL A 31 5.09 -2.03 4.07
CA VAL A 31 6.48 -1.53 4.07
C VAL A 31 6.47 -0.17 4.72
N THR A 32 7.21 -0.03 5.83
CA THR A 32 7.29 1.24 6.57
C THR A 32 8.16 2.25 5.83
N THR A 33 8.14 3.51 6.29
CA THR A 33 9.04 4.58 5.80
C THR A 33 10.53 4.24 5.87
N ARG A 34 10.91 3.28 6.72
CA ARG A 34 12.29 2.77 6.85
C ARG A 34 12.58 1.53 6.01
N GLY A 35 11.67 1.14 5.12
CA GLY A 35 11.79 -0.06 4.29
C GLY A 35 11.53 -1.38 5.03
N ARG A 36 11.10 -1.34 6.31
CA ARG A 36 10.82 -2.57 7.07
C ARG A 36 9.51 -3.18 6.59
N ARG A 37 9.54 -4.48 6.28
CA ARG A 37 8.35 -5.28 5.98
C ARG A 37 7.68 -5.78 7.26
N MET A 38 6.36 -5.65 7.32
CA MET A 38 5.53 -6.13 8.42
C MET A 38 4.26 -6.77 7.85
N PRO A 39 3.82 -7.93 8.36
CA PRO A 39 2.54 -8.48 7.99
C PRO A 39 1.41 -7.57 8.49
N ALA A 40 0.34 -7.49 7.72
CA ALA A 40 -0.89 -6.78 8.08
C ALA A 40 -2.13 -7.64 7.77
N THR A 41 -3.21 -7.38 8.48
CA THR A 41 -4.55 -7.86 8.14
C THR A 41 -5.25 -6.86 7.22
N ALA A 42 -6.31 -7.30 6.53
CA ALA A 42 -7.14 -6.39 5.72
C ALA A 42 -7.76 -5.29 6.61
N GLU A 43 -8.17 -5.64 7.83
CA GLU A 43 -8.69 -4.67 8.80
C GLU A 43 -7.64 -3.63 9.21
N GLN A 44 -6.38 -4.03 9.42
CA GLN A 44 -5.30 -3.08 9.69
C GLN A 44 -5.06 -2.13 8.51
N VAL A 45 -5.11 -2.63 7.27
CA VAL A 45 -5.03 -1.79 6.07
C VAL A 45 -6.16 -0.77 6.07
N MET A 46 -7.40 -1.21 6.32
CA MET A 46 -8.57 -0.31 6.38
C MET A 46 -8.46 0.71 7.52
N ASN A 47 -7.99 0.32 8.71
CA ASN A 47 -7.80 1.21 9.84
C ASN A 47 -6.76 2.31 9.57
N HIS A 48 -5.82 2.08 8.66
CA HIS A 48 -4.88 3.10 8.21
C HIS A 48 -5.42 3.94 7.05
N LEU A 49 -6.16 3.31 6.14
CA LEU A 49 -6.70 3.95 4.95
C LEU A 49 -7.89 4.88 5.25
N LEU A 50 -8.85 4.43 6.06
CA LEU A 50 -10.10 5.13 6.32
C LEU A 50 -9.88 6.52 6.96
N PRO A 51 -8.99 6.71 7.96
CA PRO A 51 -8.74 8.04 8.51
C PRO A 51 -8.15 9.02 7.50
N ALA A 52 -7.34 8.54 6.56
CA ALA A 52 -6.77 9.36 5.50
C ALA A 52 -7.85 9.75 4.48
N LEU A 53 -8.66 8.79 4.03
CA LEU A 53 -9.75 9.04 3.09
C LEU A 53 -10.86 9.92 3.67
N ALA A 54 -11.16 9.78 4.96
CA ALA A 54 -12.15 10.62 5.65
C ALA A 54 -11.64 12.05 5.93
N GLY A 55 -10.36 12.33 5.69
CA GLY A 55 -9.75 13.63 5.97
C GLY A 55 -9.63 13.97 7.45
N VAL A 56 -9.84 13.01 8.36
CA VAL A 56 -9.79 13.23 9.81
C VAL A 56 -8.37 13.24 10.36
N LYS A 57 -7.40 12.72 9.60
CA LYS A 57 -5.98 12.75 9.95
C LYS A 57 -5.23 13.71 9.01
N PRO A 58 -4.98 14.96 9.44
CA PRO A 58 -4.32 15.94 8.59
C PRO A 58 -2.88 15.54 8.30
N GLY A 59 -2.37 15.93 7.12
CA GLY A 59 -0.99 15.67 6.72
C GLY A 59 -0.72 14.23 6.27
N ILE A 60 -1.76 13.47 5.94
CA ILE A 60 -1.63 12.19 5.22
C ILE A 60 -2.27 12.34 3.85
N GLU A 61 -1.49 12.07 2.82
CA GLU A 61 -2.00 11.85 1.47
C GLU A 61 -2.10 10.35 1.22
N VAL A 62 -3.12 9.97 0.45
CA VAL A 62 -3.34 8.58 0.07
C VAL A 62 -3.43 8.48 -1.45
N THR A 63 -2.66 7.53 -1.99
CA THR A 63 -2.75 7.11 -3.38
C THR A 63 -3.09 5.63 -3.41
N VAL A 64 -4.05 5.26 -4.26
CA VAL A 64 -4.43 3.86 -4.50
C VAL A 64 -4.34 3.60 -6.00
N GLU A 65 -3.30 2.91 -6.42
CA GLU A 65 -3.02 2.62 -7.82
C GLU A 65 -3.39 1.18 -8.16
N HIS A 66 -3.95 0.99 -9.35
CA HIS A 66 -4.31 -0.31 -9.89
C HIS A 66 -3.28 -0.76 -10.93
N ARG A 67 -2.67 -1.94 -10.76
CA ARG A 67 -1.56 -2.41 -11.61
C ARG A 67 -1.90 -2.52 -13.11
N ASP A 68 -3.15 -2.82 -13.46
CA ASP A 68 -3.55 -2.91 -14.87
C ASP A 68 -3.81 -1.52 -15.52
N LEU A 69 -3.87 -0.45 -14.72
CA LEU A 69 -4.12 0.92 -15.19
C LEU A 69 -2.87 1.80 -15.17
N ASP A 70 -1.90 1.45 -14.34
CA ASP A 70 -0.66 2.20 -14.19
C ASP A 70 0.55 1.25 -14.24
N HIS A 71 1.37 1.42 -15.28
CA HIS A 71 2.57 0.62 -15.48
C HIS A 71 3.61 0.83 -14.38
N ALA A 72 3.77 2.07 -13.90
CA ALA A 72 4.71 2.36 -12.82
C ALA A 72 4.25 1.70 -11.52
N ALA A 73 2.94 1.67 -11.25
CA ALA A 73 2.38 0.95 -10.12
C ALA A 73 2.59 -0.57 -10.25
N ALA A 74 2.46 -1.13 -11.46
CA ALA A 74 2.74 -2.55 -11.69
C ALA A 74 4.21 -2.89 -11.39
N GLU A 75 5.15 -2.12 -11.91
CA GLU A 75 6.59 -2.29 -11.66
C GLU A 75 6.93 -2.11 -10.18
N ALA A 76 6.35 -1.10 -9.52
CA ALA A 76 6.54 -0.87 -8.09
C ALA A 76 6.02 -2.05 -7.27
N LEU A 77 4.83 -2.55 -7.57
CA LEU A 77 4.22 -3.69 -6.90
C LEU A 77 5.06 -4.97 -7.07
N ASP A 78 5.57 -5.22 -8.28
CA ASP A 78 6.39 -6.40 -8.56
C ASP A 78 7.78 -6.29 -7.90
N ARG A 79 8.40 -5.10 -7.86
CA ARG A 79 9.62 -4.85 -7.06
C ARG A 79 9.37 -5.06 -5.57
N LEU A 80 8.25 -4.55 -5.05
CA LEU A 80 7.85 -4.72 -3.67
C LEU A 80 7.47 -6.17 -3.32
N ARG A 81 7.19 -7.05 -4.28
CA ARG A 81 7.00 -8.48 -3.99
C ARG A 81 8.30 -9.27 -4.04
N THR A 82 9.22 -8.87 -4.92
CA THR A 82 10.49 -9.57 -5.17
C THR A 82 11.64 -9.12 -4.30
N ALA A 83 11.57 -7.91 -3.71
CA ALA A 83 12.53 -7.44 -2.73
C ALA A 83 12.42 -8.29 -1.44
N ASN A 84 13.20 -9.37 -1.39
CA ASN A 84 13.35 -10.21 -0.21
C ASN A 84 13.81 -9.37 0.99
N GLY A 85 13.31 -9.71 2.18
CA GLY A 85 13.90 -9.28 3.45
C GLY A 85 15.25 -9.92 3.70
#